data_AF-A0A3C0EFL6-F1
#
_entry.id   AF-A0A3C0EFL6-F1
#
_cell.length_a   1.000
_cell.length_b   1.000
_cell.length_c   1.000
_cell.angle_alpha   90.00
_cell.angle_beta   90.00
_cell.angle_gamma   90.00
#
_symmetry.space_group_name_H-M   'P 1'
#
loop_
_entity.id
_entity.type
_entity.pdbx_description
1 polymer ?
#
loop_
_entity_poly.entity_id
_entity_poly.type
_entity_poly.pdbx_seq_one_letter_code
_entity_poly.pdbx_strand_id
1 'polypeptide(L)'
;MTTTYEVVGKPVTRQEGPDKVLGTFLYSADVNLPGMIWGKVLRSPFPHAKIVKIDASKALAMPGVHAVITGQDTLGMRIGRSVRDVPLLAEDEVRFVGEKVAAVAADSPDIAEEALLLIEVEYEPLPAIF
;
A
#
# COMPACT_ATOMS: atom_id res chain seq x y z
N MET A 1 -0.49 -39.73 -36.02
CA MET A 1 -1.86 -39.63 -35.48
C MET A 1 -1.89 -38.47 -34.52
N THR A 2 -2.79 -37.50 -34.71
CA THR A 2 -2.88 -36.33 -33.84
C THR A 2 -3.69 -36.72 -32.61
N THR A 3 -3.08 -36.70 -31.43
CA THR A 3 -3.78 -36.96 -30.17
C THR A 3 -4.86 -35.91 -29.98
N THR A 4 -6.12 -36.34 -29.89
CA THR A 4 -7.25 -35.46 -29.60
C THR A 4 -7.55 -35.56 -28.10
N TYR A 5 -7.55 -34.42 -27.42
CA TYR A 5 -7.89 -34.33 -26.00
C TYR A 5 -9.34 -33.87 -25.83
N GLU A 6 -9.99 -34.32 -24.76
CA GLU A 6 -11.36 -33.93 -24.43
C GLU A 6 -11.48 -32.43 -24.10
N VAL A 7 -10.47 -31.85 -23.45
CA VAL A 7 -10.48 -30.46 -22.96
C VAL A 7 -9.38 -29.61 -23.59
N VAL A 8 -8.17 -30.16 -23.78
CA VAL A 8 -7.04 -29.40 -24.30
C VAL A 8 -7.29 -28.98 -25.75
N GLY A 9 -7.26 -27.67 -26.01
CA GLY A 9 -7.52 -27.09 -27.33
C GLY A 9 -9.00 -26.93 -27.67
N LYS A 10 -9.93 -27.12 -26.72
CA LYS A 10 -11.37 -26.89 -26.91
C LYS A 10 -11.79 -25.53 -26.31
N PRO A 11 -12.82 -24.86 -26.88
CA PRO A 11 -13.34 -23.60 -26.36
C PRO A 11 -14.26 -23.85 -25.14
N VAL A 12 -13.70 -24.36 -24.05
CA VAL A 12 -14.45 -24.62 -22.82
C VAL A 12 -14.68 -23.34 -22.01
N THR A 13 -15.80 -23.26 -21.30
CA THR A 13 -16.09 -22.15 -20.40
C THR A 13 -15.05 -22.09 -19.29
N ARG A 14 -14.55 -20.89 -19.03
CA ARG A 14 -13.59 -20.64 -17.96
C ARG A 14 -14.24 -20.88 -16.59
N GLN A 15 -13.56 -21.60 -15.70
CA GLN A 15 -14.13 -22.07 -14.45
C GLN A 15 -14.75 -20.96 -13.59
N GLU A 16 -14.04 -19.84 -13.40
CA GLU A 16 -14.55 -18.72 -12.61
C GLU A 16 -15.38 -17.71 -13.42
N GLY A 17 -15.61 -18.00 -14.71
CA GLY A 17 -16.34 -17.14 -15.63
C GLY A 17 -17.74 -16.80 -15.13
N PRO A 18 -18.59 -17.81 -14.78
CA PRO A 18 -19.91 -17.58 -14.24
C PRO A 18 -19.92 -16.65 -13.02
N ASP A 19 -19.06 -16.90 -12.03
CA ASP A 19 -19.06 -16.10 -10.80
C ASP A 19 -18.66 -14.65 -11.05
N LYS A 20 -17.72 -14.42 -11.98
CA LYS A 20 -17.28 -13.05 -12.34
C LYS A 20 -18.36 -12.28 -13.09
N VAL A 21 -19.08 -12.92 -14.01
CA VAL A 21 -20.15 -12.22 -14.78
C VAL A 21 -21.42 -12.03 -13.96
N LEU A 22 -21.61 -12.82 -12.90
CA LEU A 22 -22.73 -12.69 -11.96
C LEU A 22 -22.42 -11.74 -10.79
N GLY A 23 -21.16 -11.29 -10.63
CA GLY A 23 -20.75 -10.47 -9.50
C GLY A 23 -20.70 -11.23 -8.17
N THR A 24 -20.68 -12.56 -8.20
CA THR A 24 -20.58 -13.42 -7.00
C THR A 24 -19.13 -13.82 -6.69
N PHE A 25 -18.20 -13.56 -7.61
CA PHE A 25 -16.77 -13.77 -7.37
C PHE A 25 -16.23 -12.74 -6.37
N LEU A 26 -15.70 -13.21 -5.24
CA LEU A 26 -15.11 -12.35 -4.22
C LEU A 26 -13.69 -11.94 -4.59
N TYR A 27 -13.45 -10.63 -4.68
CA TYR A 27 -12.14 -10.02 -4.75
C TYR A 27 -11.66 -9.61 -3.34
N SER A 28 -10.37 -9.33 -3.20
CA SER A 28 -9.80 -8.93 -1.89
C SER A 28 -10.49 -7.73 -1.26
N ALA A 29 -11.05 -6.82 -2.07
CA ALA A 29 -11.76 -5.64 -1.60
C ALA A 29 -13.18 -5.93 -1.09
N ASP A 30 -13.75 -7.09 -1.43
CA ASP A 30 -15.09 -7.50 -0.99
C ASP A 30 -15.08 -8.18 0.38
N VAL A 31 -13.89 -8.54 0.87
CA VAL A 31 -13.70 -9.25 2.13
C VAL A 31 -13.88 -8.30 3.32
N ASN A 32 -14.77 -8.65 4.23
CA ASN A 32 -14.96 -7.97 5.51
C ASN A 32 -14.94 -8.99 6.64
N LEU A 33 -14.07 -8.77 7.64
CA LEU A 33 -13.87 -9.70 8.75
C LEU A 33 -14.16 -9.01 10.10
N PRO A 34 -14.64 -9.74 11.12
CA PRO A 34 -14.78 -9.19 12.47
C PRO A 34 -13.44 -8.67 13.00
N GLY A 35 -13.43 -7.43 13.50
CA GLY A 35 -12.23 -6.78 14.04
C GLY A 35 -11.23 -6.29 12.98
N MET A 36 -11.61 -6.24 11.70
CA MET A 36 -10.77 -5.67 10.65
C MET A 36 -10.52 -4.18 10.89
N ILE A 37 -9.26 -3.76 10.72
CA ILE A 37 -8.83 -2.36 10.70
C ILE A 37 -8.36 -1.98 9.29
N TRP A 38 -8.32 -0.68 9.01
CA TRP A 38 -8.06 -0.11 7.71
C TRP A 38 -6.68 0.52 7.65
N GLY A 39 -5.90 0.11 6.65
CA GLY A 39 -4.58 0.64 6.37
C GLY A 39 -4.62 1.75 5.30
N LYS A 40 -4.01 2.91 5.56
CA LYS A 40 -3.76 3.96 4.55
C LYS A 40 -2.29 4.38 4.60
N VAL A 41 -1.74 4.85 3.49
CA VAL A 41 -0.31 5.14 3.34
C VAL A 41 -0.11 6.58 2.89
N LEU A 42 0.68 7.35 3.66
CA LEU A 42 1.16 8.67 3.28
C LEU A 42 2.25 8.51 2.23
N ARG A 43 2.16 9.31 1.17
CA ARG A 43 3.08 9.22 0.04
C ARG A 43 3.79 10.55 -0.23
N SER A 44 5.03 10.45 -0.69
CA SER A 44 5.85 11.59 -1.07
C SER A 44 5.20 12.40 -2.20
N PRO A 45 5.09 13.73 -2.07
CA PRO A 45 4.77 14.61 -3.19
C PRO A 45 6.01 14.99 -4.02
N PHE A 46 7.22 14.65 -3.56
CA PHE A 46 8.48 15.05 -4.19
C PHE A 46 9.10 13.94 -5.04
N PRO A 47 9.70 14.27 -6.20
CA PRO A 47 10.44 13.33 -7.02
C PRO A 47 11.78 12.92 -6.40
N HIS A 48 12.41 13.79 -5.60
CA HIS A 48 13.60 13.47 -4.81
C HIS A 48 13.72 14.48 -3.65
N ALA A 49 13.77 14.01 -2.42
CA ALA A 49 13.93 14.86 -1.23
C ALA A 49 14.44 14.07 -0.03
N LYS A 50 15.18 14.71 0.87
CA LYS A 50 15.44 14.14 2.20
C LYS A 50 14.20 14.30 3.07
N ILE A 51 13.96 13.33 3.94
CA ILE A 51 13.00 13.43 5.04
C ILE A 51 13.76 14.00 6.23
N VAL A 52 13.52 15.27 6.56
CA VAL A 52 14.17 15.93 7.69
C VAL A 52 13.52 15.50 9.00
N LYS A 53 12.19 15.43 9.02
CA LYS A 53 11.41 15.07 10.19
C LYS A 53 10.04 14.53 9.79
N ILE A 54 9.53 13.57 10.57
CA ILE A 54 8.13 13.13 10.54
C ILE A 54 7.55 13.36 11.94
N ASP A 55 6.41 14.06 12.02
CA ASP A 55 5.61 14.20 13.23
C ASP A 55 4.23 13.57 13.01
N ALA A 56 4.00 12.45 13.69
CA ALA A 56 2.74 11.71 13.65
C ALA A 56 1.92 11.87 14.95
N SER A 57 2.31 12.78 15.85
CA SER A 57 1.71 12.89 17.20
C SER A 57 0.20 13.18 17.15
N LYS A 58 -0.24 14.07 16.25
CA LYS A 58 -1.66 14.40 16.05
C LYS A 58 -2.45 13.20 15.50
N ALA A 59 -1.89 12.48 14.54
CA ALA A 59 -2.50 11.27 13.98
C ALA A 59 -2.64 10.16 15.04
N LEU A 60 -1.60 9.94 15.85
CA LEU A 60 -1.61 8.96 16.95
C LEU A 60 -2.61 9.32 18.06
N ALA A 61 -2.88 10.61 18.28
CA ALA A 61 -3.85 11.06 19.27
C ALA A 61 -5.30 11.00 18.78
N MET A 62 -5.54 10.74 17.49
CA MET A 62 -6.88 10.71 16.91
C MET A 62 -7.64 9.44 17.36
N PRO A 63 -8.88 9.58 17.88
CA PRO A 63 -9.71 8.42 18.25
C PRO A 63 -9.92 7.46 17.08
N GLY A 64 -9.75 6.16 17.35
CA GLY A 64 -9.90 5.10 16.36
C GLY A 64 -8.63 4.81 15.53
N VAL A 65 -7.55 5.58 15.71
CA VAL A 65 -6.22 5.23 15.19
C VAL A 65 -5.55 4.26 16.17
N HIS A 66 -5.10 3.12 15.65
CA HIS A 66 -4.41 2.08 16.43
C HIS A 66 -2.90 2.17 16.31
N ALA A 67 -2.40 2.56 15.14
CA ALA A 67 -0.97 2.68 14.89
C ALA A 67 -0.68 3.67 13.77
N VAL A 68 0.47 4.35 13.89
CA VAL A 68 1.15 5.02 12.79
C VAL A 68 2.58 4.51 12.77
N ILE A 69 3.01 4.00 11.61
CA ILE A 69 4.37 3.51 11.39
C ILE A 69 5.09 4.35 10.33
N THR A 70 6.40 4.45 10.45
CA THR A 70 7.30 5.21 9.58
C THR A 70 8.46 4.34 9.10
N GLY A 71 9.36 4.90 8.29
CA GLY A 71 10.62 4.23 7.92
C GLY A 71 11.40 3.68 9.11
N GLN A 72 11.36 4.38 10.26
CA GLN A 72 12.07 3.97 11.48
C GLN A 72 11.57 2.64 12.07
N ASP A 73 10.28 2.32 11.89
CA ASP A 73 9.68 1.06 12.36
C ASP A 73 10.01 -0.12 11.44
N THR A 74 10.56 0.15 10.26
CA THR A 74 10.80 -0.84 9.19
C THR A 74 12.25 -0.84 8.70
N LEU A 75 13.19 -0.31 9.49
CA LEU A 75 14.59 -0.17 9.11
C LEU A 75 15.18 -1.50 8.64
N GLY A 76 15.82 -1.48 7.46
CA GLY A 76 16.46 -2.66 6.88
C GLY A 76 15.48 -3.62 6.19
N MET A 77 14.16 -3.38 6.24
CA MET A 77 13.18 -4.13 5.47
C MET A 77 13.21 -3.65 4.02
N ARG A 78 13.78 -4.48 3.14
CA ARG A 78 13.86 -4.19 1.70
C ARG A 78 12.94 -5.08 0.88
N ILE A 79 12.25 -4.47 -0.07
CA ILE A 79 11.32 -5.11 -1.00
C ILE A 79 11.83 -4.99 -2.44
N GLY A 80 11.29 -5.84 -3.30
CA GLY A 80 11.56 -5.83 -4.73
C GLY A 80 11.55 -7.24 -5.31
N ARG A 81 11.23 -7.36 -6.60
CA ARG A 81 10.99 -8.66 -7.25
C ARG A 81 12.29 -9.42 -7.51
N SER A 82 13.27 -8.74 -8.13
CA SER A 82 14.56 -9.34 -8.50
C SER A 82 15.70 -8.81 -7.63
N VAL A 83 15.69 -7.51 -7.35
CA VAL A 83 16.62 -6.82 -6.45
C VAL A 83 15.80 -6.29 -5.27
N ARG A 84 16.30 -6.49 -4.05
CA ARG A 84 15.66 -6.00 -2.82
C ARG A 84 16.38 -4.74 -2.33
N ASP A 85 16.18 -3.65 -3.04
CA ASP A 85 16.81 -2.35 -2.79
C ASP A 85 15.82 -1.28 -2.33
N VAL A 86 14.53 -1.47 -2.57
CA VAL A 86 13.49 -0.51 -2.19
C VAL A 86 13.14 -0.66 -0.71
N PRO A 87 13.20 0.40 0.10
CA PRO A 87 12.75 0.33 1.49
C PRO A 87 11.22 0.12 1.57
N LEU A 88 10.75 -0.56 2.61
CA LEU A 88 9.31 -0.79 2.80
C LEU A 88 8.56 0.54 2.98
N LEU A 89 9.06 1.41 3.84
CA LEU A 89 8.71 2.83 3.96
C LEU A 89 10.01 3.64 3.85
N ALA A 90 9.96 4.82 3.24
CA ALA A 90 11.10 5.69 3.07
C ALA A 90 11.79 5.97 4.42
N GLU A 91 13.10 5.74 4.45
CA GLU A 91 13.93 5.88 5.66
C GLU A 91 14.41 7.34 5.78
N ASP A 92 15.45 7.70 5.02
CA ASP A 92 16.09 9.02 5.08
C ASP A 92 15.69 9.97 3.94
N GLU A 93 15.24 9.41 2.82
CA GLU A 93 14.93 10.15 1.61
C GLU A 93 13.85 9.44 0.79
N VAL A 94 13.17 10.23 -0.03
CA VAL A 94 12.21 9.80 -1.05
C VAL A 94 12.82 10.05 -2.42
N ARG A 95 12.63 9.12 -3.35
CA ARG A 95 13.30 8.98 -4.65
C ARG A 95 12.33 9.07 -5.84
N PHE A 96 11.04 9.14 -5.56
CA PHE A 96 10.00 9.38 -6.57
C PHE A 96 8.70 9.87 -5.95
N VAL A 97 7.88 10.56 -6.77
CA VAL A 97 6.53 10.96 -6.39
C VAL A 97 5.68 9.71 -6.16
N GLY A 98 5.06 9.60 -4.99
CA GLY A 98 4.26 8.44 -4.61
C GLY A 98 4.99 7.41 -3.74
N GLU A 99 6.29 7.61 -3.45
CA GLU A 99 7.01 6.73 -2.52
C GLU A 99 6.36 6.74 -1.14
N LYS A 100 6.33 5.58 -0.46
CA LYS A 100 5.59 5.38 0.79
C LYS A 100 6.42 5.95 1.94
N VAL A 101 5.85 6.79 2.77
CA VAL A 101 6.57 7.53 3.83
C VAL A 101 6.13 7.09 5.22
N ALA A 102 4.83 6.98 5.43
CA ALA A 102 4.23 6.52 6.67
C ALA A 102 2.97 5.70 6.36
N ALA A 103 2.52 4.87 7.29
CA ALA A 103 1.26 4.15 7.18
C ALA A 103 0.47 4.24 8.48
N VAL A 104 -0.86 4.34 8.34
CA VAL A 104 -1.82 4.42 9.44
C VAL A 104 -2.69 3.16 9.44
N ALA A 105 -3.00 2.65 10.62
CA ALA A 105 -4.02 1.63 10.83
C ALA A 105 -5.13 2.17 11.75
N ALA A 106 -6.39 2.13 11.31
CA ALA A 106 -7.53 2.70 12.04
C ALA A 106 -8.84 1.89 11.93
N ASP A 107 -9.85 2.21 12.75
CA ASP A 107 -11.14 1.52 12.79
C ASP A 107 -11.96 1.61 11.49
N SER A 108 -11.78 2.67 10.71
CA SER A 108 -12.53 2.90 9.48
C SER A 108 -11.62 3.49 8.39
N PRO A 109 -12.00 3.35 7.09
CA PRO A 109 -11.21 3.91 6.00
C PRO A 109 -11.16 5.45 6.07
N ASP A 110 -12.23 6.08 6.56
CA ASP A 110 -12.32 7.55 6.71
C ASP A 110 -11.40 8.05 7.82
N ILE A 111 -11.39 7.39 8.99
CA ILE A 111 -10.47 7.73 10.10
C ILE A 111 -9.02 7.56 9.64
N ALA A 112 -8.71 6.47 8.94
CA ALA A 112 -7.37 6.25 8.41
C ALA A 112 -6.95 7.36 7.43
N GLU A 113 -7.87 7.88 6.63
CA GLU A 113 -7.61 8.96 5.66
C GLU A 113 -7.45 10.32 6.34
N GLU A 114 -8.31 10.67 7.29
CA GLU A 114 -8.18 11.88 8.10
C GLU A 114 -6.88 11.89 8.90
N ALA A 115 -6.50 10.75 9.49
CA ALA A 115 -5.26 10.62 10.24
C ALA A 115 -4.01 10.87 9.37
N LEU A 116 -4.03 10.51 8.07
CA LEU A 116 -2.92 10.84 7.17
C LEU A 116 -2.71 12.35 7.02
N LEU A 117 -3.79 13.14 7.02
CA LEU A 117 -3.72 14.60 6.90
C LEU A 117 -3.11 15.27 8.14
N LEU A 118 -3.07 14.55 9.26
CA LEU A 118 -2.49 15.01 10.52
C LEU A 118 -1.01 14.65 10.67
N ILE A 119 -0.43 13.87 9.75
CA ILE A 119 1.00 13.57 9.73
C ILE A 119 1.72 14.70 9.02
N GLU A 120 2.61 15.37 9.74
CA GLU A 120 3.44 16.44 9.19
C GLU A 120 4.82 15.88 8.82
N VAL A 121 5.23 16.08 7.56
CA VAL A 121 6.54 15.66 7.08
C VAL A 121 7.29 16.86 6.53
N GLU A 122 8.48 17.09 7.09
CA GLU A 122 9.41 18.11 6.63
C GLU A 122 10.37 17.50 5.60
N TYR A 123 10.41 18.12 4.42
CA TYR A 123 11.25 17.68 3.31
C TYR A 123 12.27 18.74 2.94
N GLU A 124 13.47 18.29 2.58
CA GLU A 124 14.49 19.10 1.90
C GLU A 124 14.62 18.58 0.46
N PRO A 125 14.08 19.28 -0.56
CA PRO A 125 14.16 18.83 -1.94
C PRO A 125 15.60 18.64 -2.42
N LEU A 126 15.83 17.56 -3.16
CA LEU A 126 17.11 17.22 -3.76
C LEU A 126 17.03 17.33 -5.30
N PRO A 127 18.16 17.46 -6.01
CA PRO A 127 18.18 17.39 -7.47
C PRO A 127 17.57 16.07 -7.96
N ALA A 128 16.50 16.17 -8.75
CA ALA A 128 15.81 15.03 -9.33
C ALA A 128 16.21 14.83 -10.80
N ILE A 129 16.14 13.58 -11.26
CA ILE A 129 16.30 13.21 -12.68
C ILE A 129 14.91 12.76 -13.16
N PHE A 130 14.48 13.28 -14.31
CA PHE A 130 13.14 13.07 -14.89
C PHE A 130 13.21 12.34 -16.23
#